data_AF-K1RI70-F1
#
_entry.id   AF-K1RI70-F1
#
_cell.length_a   1.000
_cell.length_b   1.000
_cell.length_c   1.000
_cell.angle_alpha   90.00
_cell.angle_beta   90.00
_cell.angle_gamma   90.00
#
_symmetry.space_group_name_H-M   'P 1'
#
loop_
_entity.id
_entity.type
_entity.pdbx_description
1 polymer ?
#
loop_
_entity_poly.entity_id
_entity_poly.type
_entity_poly.pdbx_seq_one_letter_code
_entity_poly.pdbx_strand_id
1 'polypeptide(L)' 'MYGRTNRHTCGHGRVGTTSCKARHASFKVKRRCNGKRSCRIRASNGVFGDPCVGTFKYLKVRYQCKRNDK' A
#
# COMPACT_ATOMS: atom_id res chain seq x y z
N MET A 1 -2.16 -3.28 -0.83
CA MET A 1 -1.75 -3.76 0.50
C MET A 1 -0.67 -2.82 1.02
N TYR A 2 -0.83 -2.28 2.23
CA TYR A 2 0.22 -1.55 2.93
C TYR A 2 0.64 -2.37 4.14
N GLY A 3 1.95 -2.57 4.35
CA GLY A 3 2.47 -3.45 5.40
C GLY A 3 3.76 -4.13 4.96
N ARG A 4 3.99 -5.35 5.41
CA ARG A 4 5.12 -6.18 4.97
C ARG A 4 4.72 -7.65 4.96
N THR A 5 5.00 -8.32 3.84
CA THR A 5 4.72 -9.74 3.61
C THR A 5 5.94 -10.58 3.27
N ASN A 6 7.12 -9.97 3.12
CA ASN A 6 8.39 -10.64 2.91
C ASN A 6 9.56 -9.73 3.36
N ARG A 7 10.78 -10.27 3.40
CA ARG A 7 11.99 -9.53 3.79
C ARG A 7 12.67 -8.80 2.62
N HIS A 8 12.52 -9.28 1.39
CA HIS A 8 13.28 -8.80 0.23
C HIS A 8 12.73 -7.52 -0.41
N THR A 9 11.40 -7.35 -0.44
CA THR A 9 10.76 -6.13 -0.98
C THR A 9 11.08 -4.94 -0.06
N CYS A 10 11.62 -3.87 -0.63
CA CYS A 10 12.15 -2.72 0.10
C CYS A 10 13.06 -3.20 1.25
N GLY A 11 14.18 -3.84 0.89
CA GLY A 11 15.14 -4.45 1.82
C GLY A 11 15.58 -3.45 2.89
N HIS A 12 15.26 -3.76 4.14
CA HIS A 12 15.47 -2.86 5.28
C HIS A 12 15.73 -3.69 6.53
N GLY A 13 16.63 -3.25 7.42
CA GLY A 13 17.01 -4.03 8.61
C GLY A 13 15.91 -4.13 9.67
N ARG A 14 15.04 -3.12 9.77
CA ARG A 14 13.92 -3.10 10.73
C ARG A 14 12.71 -3.92 10.24
N VAL A 15 12.74 -5.23 10.49
CA VAL A 15 11.63 -6.16 10.20
C VAL A 15 11.29 -6.97 11.44
N GLY A 16 10.31 -6.49 12.23
CA GLY A 16 9.77 -7.25 13.37
C GLY A 16 8.82 -8.37 12.93
N THR A 17 8.12 -8.19 11.80
CA THR A 17 7.20 -9.22 11.26
C THR A 17 7.02 -9.13 9.74
N THR A 18 6.71 -10.26 9.11
CA THR A 18 6.25 -10.37 7.71
C THR A 18 4.78 -10.75 7.62
N SER A 19 4.03 -10.80 8.72
CA SER A 19 2.58 -10.98 8.72
C SER A 19 1.88 -9.65 9.00
N CYS A 20 2.20 -8.61 8.21
CA CYS A 20 1.74 -7.25 8.44
C CYS A 20 0.93 -6.70 7.27
N LYS A 21 -0.34 -6.35 7.52
CA LYS A 21 -1.25 -5.79 6.51
C LYS A 21 -2.22 -4.80 7.15
N ALA A 22 -2.29 -3.58 6.61
CA ALA A 22 -3.29 -2.60 7.00
C ALA A 22 -4.67 -2.94 6.41
N ARG A 23 -5.69 -3.03 7.28
CA ARG A 23 -7.07 -3.45 6.97
C ARG A 23 -7.71 -2.69 5.80
N HIS A 24 -7.56 -1.36 5.75
CA HIS A 24 -8.24 -0.52 4.76
C HIS A 24 -7.34 0.01 3.63
N ALA A 25 -6.17 -0.60 3.42
CA ALA A 25 -5.20 -0.08 2.44
C ALA A 25 -5.75 -0.10 1.00
N SER A 26 -6.44 -1.16 0.61
CA SER A 26 -7.04 -1.29 -0.74
C SER A 26 -8.11 -0.22 -0.98
N PHE A 27 -9.00 -0.01 -0.01
CA PHE A 27 -10.05 0.99 -0.08
C PHE A 27 -9.49 2.41 -0.25
N LYS A 28 -8.47 2.77 0.56
CA LYS A 28 -7.83 4.10 0.47
C LYS A 28 -7.17 4.35 -0.89
N VAL A 29 -6.51 3.34 -1.47
CA VAL A 29 -5.94 3.43 -2.83
C VAL A 29 -7.04 3.58 -3.87
N LYS A 30 -8.06 2.72 -3.85
CA LYS A 30 -9.19 2.76 -4.79
C LYS A 30 -9.87 4.13 -4.78
N ARG A 31 -10.22 4.64 -3.60
CA ARG A 31 -10.87 5.95 -3.43
C ARG A 31 -10.01 7.11 -3.97
N ARG A 32 -8.68 7.01 -3.88
CA ARG A 32 -7.77 8.07 -4.34
C ARG A 32 -7.54 8.03 -5.86
N CYS A 33 -7.46 6.83 -6.43
CA CYS A 33 -6.90 6.61 -7.78
C CYS A 33 -7.89 6.12 -8.84
N ASN A 34 -8.98 5.43 -8.47
CA ASN A 34 -9.91 4.90 -9.48
C ASN A 34 -10.55 6.03 -10.29
N GLY A 35 -10.74 5.79 -11.59
CA GLY A 35 -11.33 6.76 -12.52
C GLY A 35 -10.39 7.89 -12.96
N LYS A 36 -9.14 7.90 -12.49
CA LYS A 36 -8.16 8.93 -12.86
C LYS A 36 -7.09 8.35 -13.78
N ARG A 37 -6.67 9.16 -14.77
CA ARG A 37 -5.54 8.84 -15.66
C ARG A 37 -4.19 8.88 -14.93
N SER A 38 -4.11 9.63 -13.82
CA SER A 38 -2.93 9.73 -12.98
C SER A 38 -3.32 9.87 -11.51
N CYS A 39 -2.53 9.26 -10.63
CA CYS A 39 -2.74 9.29 -9.18
C CYS A 39 -1.40 9.28 -8.45
N ARG A 40 -1.30 10.08 -7.38
CA ARG A 40 -0.19 10.03 -6.41
C ARG A 40 -0.74 9.72 -5.02
N ILE A 41 -0.11 8.75 -4.35
CA ILE A 41 -0.44 8.35 -2.98
C ILE A 41 0.84 8.05 -2.20
N ARG A 42 0.96 8.62 -0.99
CA ARG A 42 2.14 8.42 -0.13
C ARG A 42 2.02 7.13 0.67
N ALA A 43 3.00 6.24 0.56
CA ALA A 43 3.11 5.02 1.35
C ALA A 43 3.56 5.32 2.79
N SER A 44 2.65 5.80 3.64
CA SER A 44 2.98 6.25 4.99
C SER A 44 1.91 5.89 6.02
N ASN A 45 2.32 5.87 7.29
CA ASN A 45 1.43 5.68 8.43
C ASN A 45 0.32 6.74 8.49
N GLY A 46 0.60 8.00 8.11
CA GLY A 46 -0.43 9.06 8.05
C GLY A 46 -1.55 8.77 7.06
N VAL A 47 -1.25 8.06 5.96
CA VAL A 47 -2.27 7.66 4.98
C VAL A 47 -2.94 6.36 5.39
N PHE A 48 -2.17 5.35 5.80
CA PHE A 48 -2.66 3.96 5.91
C PHE A 48 -2.88 3.48 7.35
N GLY A 49 -2.43 4.21 8.36
CA GLY A 49 -2.27 3.75 9.74
C GLY A 49 -0.97 2.94 9.91
N ASP A 50 -0.61 2.62 11.16
CA ASP A 50 0.49 1.70 11.45
C ASP A 50 -0.02 0.30 11.84
N PRO A 51 -0.04 -0.68 10.91
CA PRO A 51 -0.47 -2.05 11.20
C PRO A 51 0.58 -2.91 11.92
N CYS A 52 1.84 -2.46 12.03
CA CYS A 52 2.92 -3.20 12.68
C CYS A 52 4.07 -2.24 13.06
N VAL A 53 4.00 -1.73 14.29
CA VAL A 53 5.03 -0.85 14.87
C VAL A 53 6.38 -1.56 14.89
N GLY A 54 7.47 -0.82 14.63
CA GLY A 54 8.83 -1.38 14.58
C GLY A 54 9.19 -2.13 13.28
N THR A 55 8.24 -2.30 12.36
CA THR A 55 8.47 -2.89 11.04
C THR A 55 8.41 -1.84 9.94
N PHE A 56 9.44 -1.79 9.09
CA PHE A 56 9.45 -0.95 7.89
C PHE A 56 8.48 -1.53 6.85
N LYS A 57 7.58 -0.71 6.32
CA LYS A 57 6.45 -1.15 5.49
C LYS A 57 6.61 -0.70 4.04
N TYR A 58 5.93 -1.37 3.13
CA TYR A 58 5.80 -0.98 1.73
C TYR A 58 4.33 -1.01 1.28
N LEU A 59 4.04 -0.26 0.22
CA LEU A 59 2.75 -0.28 -0.45
C LEU A 59 2.85 -1.11 -1.74
N LYS A 60 2.15 -2.24 -1.79
CA LYS A 60 1.98 -3.05 -3.01
C LYS A 60 0.59 -2.78 -3.61
N VAL A 61 0.55 -2.29 -4.85
CA VAL A 61 -0.69 -2.02 -5.59
C VAL A 61 -0.73 -2.88 -6.85
N ARG A 62 -1.88 -3.49 -7.13
CA ARG A 62 -2.23 -4.02 -8.45
C ARG A 62 -3.37 -3.15 -8.96
N TYR A 63 -3.23 -2.64 -10.18
CA TYR A 63 -4.23 -1.77 -10.81
C TYR A 63 -4.49 -2.23 -12.24
N GLN A 64 -5.58 -1.76 -12.83
CA GLN A 64 -5.92 -1.96 -14.22
C GLN A 64 -6.50 -0.65 -14.76
N CYS A 65 -6.03 -0.20 -15.92
CA CYS A 65 -6.69 0.87 -16.66
C CYS A 65 -7.91 0.30 -17.38
N LYS A 66 -9.06 0.96 -17.24
CA LYS A 66 -10.24 0.67 -18.05
C LYS A 66 -10.33 1.72 -19.16
N ARG A 67 -10.70 1.31 -20.38
CA ARG A 67 -11.18 2.28 -21.37
C ARG A 67 -12.44 2.90 -20.79
N ASN A 68 -12.55 4.22 -20.87
CA ASN A 68 -13.82 4.87 -20.66
C ASN A 68 -14.61 4.61 -21.94
N ASP A 69 -15.34 3.52 -22.00
CA ASP A 69 -16.29 3.27 -23.08
C ASP A 69 -17.48 4.21 -22.80
N LYS A 70 -17.53 5.30 -23.56
CA LYS A 70 -18.61 6.26 -23.59
C LYS A 70 -19.38 6.07 -24.88
#